data_AF-E9HTJ1-F1
#
_entry.id   AF-E9HTJ1-F1
#
_cell.length_a   1.000
_cell.length_b   1.000
_cell.length_c   1.000
_cell.angle_alpha   90.00
_cell.angle_beta   90.00
_cell.angle_gamma   90.00
#
_symmetry.space_group_name_H-M   'P 1'
#
loop_
_entity.id
_entity.type
_entity.pdbx_description
1 polymer ?
#
loop_
_entity_poly.entity_id
_entity_poly.type
_entity_poly.pdbx_seq_one_letter_code
_entity_poly.pdbx_strand_id
1 'polypeptide(L)'
;PFANIAHGNSPIIQEQITRLVGHKGFVLTEARFGADIGLEKFIHIKRRASGLKPDVVVSVATVSALKMHGGCPHVVLRNPIQAAYIEPWKQDFII
;
A
#
# COMPACT_ATOMS: atom_id res chain seq x y z
N PRO A 1 12.24 -5.22 -8.76
CA PRO A 1 12.26 -6.68 -8.50
C PRO A 1 10.95 -7.16 -7.83
N PHE A 2 10.70 -8.47 -7.83
CA PHE A 2 9.54 -9.06 -7.14
C PHE A 2 9.62 -8.86 -5.62
N ALA A 3 8.51 -8.54 -4.97
CA ALA A 3 8.49 -8.27 -3.54
C ALA A 3 8.39 -9.53 -2.67
N ASN A 4 8.11 -10.71 -3.25
CA ASN A 4 8.11 -11.98 -2.51
C ASN A 4 9.54 -12.47 -2.26
N ILE A 5 10.33 -12.62 -3.34
CA ILE A 5 11.72 -13.14 -3.29
C ILE A 5 12.80 -12.05 -3.19
N ALA A 6 12.43 -10.77 -3.25
CA ALA A 6 13.37 -9.65 -3.14
C ALA A 6 12.71 -8.46 -2.44
N HIS A 7 13.40 -7.31 -2.45
CA HIS A 7 12.97 -6.12 -1.71
C HIS A 7 11.81 -5.34 -2.35
N GLY A 8 11.34 -5.70 -3.54
CA GLY A 8 10.06 -5.16 -4.06
C GLY A 8 10.00 -3.69 -4.48
N ASN A 9 11.13 -2.97 -4.55
CA ASN A 9 11.15 -1.51 -4.72
C ASN A 9 11.91 -1.07 -5.98
N SER A 10 11.72 0.19 -6.41
CA SER A 10 12.52 0.85 -7.45
C SER A 10 14.01 0.94 -7.06
N PRO A 11 14.94 1.10 -8.02
CA PRO A 11 16.36 1.29 -7.73
C PRO A 11 16.64 2.54 -6.88
N ILE A 12 17.66 2.48 -6.02
CA ILE A 12 18.07 3.62 -5.17
C ILE A 12 18.54 4.81 -6.02
N ILE A 13 19.23 4.55 -7.12
CA ILE A 13 19.73 5.58 -8.05
C ILE A 13 18.57 6.43 -8.59
N GLN A 14 17.40 5.83 -8.83
CA GLN A 14 16.23 6.56 -9.32
C GLN A 14 15.80 7.63 -8.31
N GLU A 15 15.72 7.29 -7.03
CA GLU A 15 15.36 8.24 -5.96
C GLU A 15 16.42 9.32 -5.78
N GLN A 16 17.70 8.98 -5.90
CA GLN A 16 18.79 9.96 -5.84
C GLN A 16 18.68 10.99 -6.96
N ILE A 17 18.40 10.54 -8.20
CA ILE A 17 18.19 11.42 -9.35
C ILE A 17 16.91 12.24 -9.17
N THR A 18 15.80 11.62 -8.77
CA THR A 18 14.52 12.34 -8.64
C THR A 18 14.58 13.41 -7.55
N ARG A 19 15.43 13.29 -6.52
CA ARG A 19 15.61 14.36 -5.52
C ARG A 19 16.22 15.65 -6.09
N LEU A 20 16.73 15.63 -7.32
CA LEU A 20 17.24 16.82 -8.02
C LEU A 20 16.12 17.74 -8.55
N VAL A 21 14.84 17.39 -8.37
CA VAL A 21 13.67 18.23 -8.73
C VAL A 21 13.60 19.57 -8.00
N GLY A 22 14.49 19.84 -7.04
CA GLY A 22 14.66 21.13 -6.37
C GLY A 22 13.90 21.27 -5.06
N HIS A 23 14.14 22.38 -4.34
CA HIS A 23 13.68 22.60 -2.95
C HIS A 23 12.16 22.62 -2.75
N LYS A 24 11.37 22.80 -3.81
CA LYS A 24 9.89 22.79 -3.77
C LYS A 24 9.28 21.49 -4.31
N GLY A 25 10.10 20.54 -4.78
CA GLY A 25 9.64 19.29 -5.34
C GLY A 25 9.56 18.17 -4.30
N PHE A 26 8.68 17.21 -4.55
CA PHE A 26 8.53 16.01 -3.75
C PHE A 26 8.85 14.78 -4.59
N VAL A 27 9.45 13.77 -3.95
CA VAL A 27 9.74 12.48 -4.58
C VAL A 27 8.75 11.48 -4.01
N LEU A 28 7.86 10.98 -4.85
CA LEU A 28 6.97 9.87 -4.51
C LEU A 28 7.60 8.57 -5.00
N THR A 29 7.66 7.59 -4.12
CA THR A 29 8.11 6.22 -4.41
C THR A 29 7.12 5.24 -3.81
N GLU A 30 7.01 4.05 -4.39
CA GLU A 30 6.09 3.01 -3.94
C GLU A 30 6.83 1.71 -3.64
N ALA A 31 6.25 0.92 -2.75
CA ALA A 31 6.62 -0.46 -2.50
C ALA A 31 5.49 -1.37 -2.98
N ARG A 32 5.84 -2.51 -3.57
CA ARG A 32 4.84 -3.52 -3.99
C ARG A 32 4.32 -4.32 -2.80
N PHE A 33 3.07 -4.80 -2.92
CA PHE A 33 2.26 -5.45 -1.86
C PHE A 33 1.84 -4.49 -0.73
N GLY A 34 1.20 -5.04 0.30
CA GLY A 34 0.78 -4.31 1.48
C GLY A 34 1.95 -3.81 2.33
N ALA A 35 1.62 -3.08 3.38
CA ALA A 35 2.62 -2.53 4.30
C ALA A 35 3.39 -3.62 5.07
N ASP A 36 2.79 -4.79 5.24
CA ASP A 36 3.32 -5.99 5.86
C ASP A 36 4.56 -6.56 5.14
N ILE A 37 4.60 -6.47 3.81
CA ILE A 37 5.73 -6.96 3.00
C ILE A 37 6.49 -5.81 2.36
N GLY A 38 5.80 -4.93 1.65
CA GLY A 38 6.42 -3.89 0.83
C GLY A 38 7.09 -2.81 1.68
N LEU A 39 6.31 -2.23 2.60
CA LEU A 39 6.80 -1.16 3.46
C LEU A 39 7.83 -1.66 4.47
N GLU A 40 7.61 -2.85 5.06
CA GLU A 40 8.58 -3.51 5.94
C GLU A 40 9.96 -3.60 5.26
N LYS A 41 10.02 -4.15 4.04
CA LYS A 41 11.27 -4.26 3.27
C LYS A 41 11.82 -2.90 2.83
N PHE A 42 10.96 -1.91 2.57
CA PHE A 42 11.41 -0.56 2.27
C PHE A 42 12.15 0.06 3.47
N ILE A 43 11.58 -0.02 4.67
CA ILE A 43 12.14 0.56 5.89
C ILE A 43 13.36 -0.21 6.39
N HIS A 44 13.32 -1.55 6.34
CA HIS A 44 14.39 -2.39 6.88
C HIS A 44 15.48 -2.73 5.86
N ILE A 45 15.24 -2.70 4.55
CA ILE A 45 16.29 -3.02 3.57
C ILE A 45 16.68 -1.77 2.81
N LYS A 46 15.75 -1.21 2.04
CA LYS A 46 16.07 -0.14 1.08
C LYS A 46 16.54 1.13 1.78
N ARG A 47 15.85 1.59 2.83
CA ARG A 47 16.21 2.78 3.62
C ARG A 47 17.58 2.64 4.26
N ARG A 48 17.93 1.45 4.80
CA ARG A 48 19.26 1.21 5.38
C ARG A 48 20.35 1.19 4.31
N ALA A 49 20.09 0.58 3.16
CA ALA A 49 21.03 0.54 2.05
C ALA A 49 21.22 1.90 1.35
N SER A 50 20.17 2.73 1.28
CA SER A 50 20.21 4.02 0.59
C SER A 50 20.61 5.20 1.49
N GLY A 51 20.42 5.08 2.80
CA GLY A 51 20.54 6.19 3.75
C GLY A 51 19.41 7.22 3.65
N LEU A 52 18.43 7.03 2.76
CA LEU A 52 17.30 7.94 2.57
C LEU A 52 16.19 7.65 3.57
N LYS A 53 15.70 8.69 4.27
CA LYS A 53 14.55 8.56 5.19
C LYS A 53 13.29 9.08 4.50
N PRO A 54 12.16 8.33 4.52
CA PRO A 54 10.88 8.91 4.13
C PRO A 54 10.43 9.93 5.17
N ASP A 55 9.89 11.05 4.70
CA ASP A 55 9.29 12.08 5.55
C ASP A 55 7.83 11.76 5.89
N VAL A 56 7.12 11.13 4.94
CA VAL A 56 5.71 10.74 5.06
C VAL A 56 5.48 9.38 4.42
N VAL A 57 4.50 8.64 4.93
CA VAL A 57 4.02 7.38 4.35
C VAL A 57 2.54 7.54 4.03
N VAL A 58 2.14 7.10 2.83
CA VAL A 58 0.74 7.08 2.40
C VAL A 58 0.29 5.63 2.27
N SER A 59 -0.73 5.23 3.04
CA SER A 59 -1.34 3.91 2.96
C SER A 59 -2.61 3.96 2.13
N VAL A 60 -2.62 3.24 1.01
CA VAL A 60 -3.77 3.21 0.10
C VAL A 60 -4.73 2.11 0.52
N ALA A 61 -5.99 2.46 0.74
CA ALA A 61 -7.07 1.52 1.04
C ALA A 61 -8.32 1.87 0.20
N THR A 62 -9.09 0.86 -0.18
CA THR A 62 -10.37 1.05 -0.87
C THR A 62 -11.50 0.47 -0.04
N VAL A 63 -12.69 1.05 -0.16
CA VAL A 63 -13.89 0.56 0.53
C VAL A 63 -14.15 -0.92 0.19
N SER A 64 -13.96 -1.33 -1.07
CA SER A 64 -14.11 -2.72 -1.49
C SER A 64 -13.09 -3.65 -0.85
N ALA A 65 -11.82 -3.23 -0.74
CA ALA A 65 -10.79 -4.02 -0.08
C ALA A 65 -11.09 -4.22 1.41
N LEU A 66 -11.49 -3.16 2.12
CA LEU A 66 -11.86 -3.24 3.54
C LEU A 66 -13.05 -4.18 3.76
N LYS A 67 -14.07 -4.07 2.90
CA LYS A 67 -15.24 -4.94 2.88
C LYS A 67 -14.90 -6.41 2.72
N MET A 68 -14.00 -6.73 1.77
CA MET A 68 -13.55 -8.10 1.53
C MET A 68 -12.69 -8.65 2.68
N HIS A 69 -11.88 -7.80 3.34
CA HIS A 69 -11.08 -8.21 4.50
C HIS A 69 -11.91 -8.33 5.79
N GLY A 70 -13.07 -7.67 5.85
CA GLY A 70 -14.02 -7.75 6.98
C GLY A 70 -14.93 -8.98 6.97
N GLY A 71 -14.62 -10.01 6.17
CA GLY A 71 -15.40 -11.27 6.12
C GLY A 71 -16.69 -11.21 5.29
N CYS A 72 -16.96 -10.09 4.61
CA CYS A 72 -18.14 -9.91 3.78
C CYS A 72 -17.93 -10.53 2.37
N PRO A 73 -18.98 -10.91 1.62
CA PRO A 73 -18.79 -11.67 0.39
C PRO A 73 -18.08 -10.86 -0.70
N HIS A 74 -17.45 -11.57 -1.63
CA HIS A 74 -16.55 -11.00 -2.62
C HIS A 74 -17.17 -9.80 -3.39
N VAL A 75 -16.51 -8.64 -3.31
CA VAL A 75 -16.94 -7.44 -4.04
C VAL A 75 -16.47 -7.53 -5.48
N VAL A 76 -17.41 -7.69 -6.41
CA VAL A 76 -17.13 -7.68 -7.86
C VAL A 76 -17.47 -6.30 -8.42
N LEU A 77 -16.50 -5.67 -9.10
CA LEU A 77 -16.72 -4.40 -9.77
C LEU A 77 -17.83 -4.53 -10.82
N ARG A 78 -18.69 -3.50 -10.93
CA ARG A 78 -19.86 -3.40 -11.82
C ARG A 78 -21.08 -4.25 -11.45
N ASN A 79 -21.01 -5.10 -10.42
CA ASN A 79 -22.21 -5.71 -9.86
C ASN A 79 -22.91 -4.77 -8.87
N PRO A 80 -24.24 -4.87 -8.71
CA PRO A 80 -24.94 -4.20 -7.62
C PRO A 80 -24.28 -4.55 -6.28
N ILE A 81 -24.16 -3.55 -5.41
CA ILE A 81 -23.68 -3.76 -4.05
C ILE A 81 -24.63 -4.76 -3.37
N GLN A 82 -24.09 -5.87 -2.87
CA GLN A 82 -24.88 -6.87 -2.18
C GLN A 82 -25.55 -6.28 -0.93
N ALA A 83 -26.76 -6.75 -0.60
CA ALA A 83 -27.52 -6.25 0.54
C ALA A 83 -26.74 -6.33 1.87
N ALA A 84 -25.84 -7.32 2.00
CA ALA A 84 -24.92 -7.45 3.12
C ALA A 84 -24.08 -6.19 3.41
N TYR A 85 -23.87 -5.31 2.42
CA TYR A 85 -23.12 -4.07 2.55
C TYR A 85 -23.97 -2.81 2.81
N ILE A 86 -25.29 -2.95 2.80
CA ILE A 86 -26.26 -1.85 2.89
C ILE A 86 -27.03 -1.93 4.21
N GLU A 87 -27.33 -3.15 4.67
CA GLU A 87 -28.08 -3.40 5.89
C GLU A 87 -27.21 -3.13 7.13
N PRO A 88 -27.56 -2.14 7.98
CA PRO A 88 -26.65 -1.66 9.02
C PRO A 88 -26.49 -2.60 10.23
N TRP A 89 -27.25 -3.70 10.34
CA TRP A 89 -27.35 -4.47 11.60
C TRP A 89 -27.55 -6.00 11.45
N LYS A 90 -27.32 -6.59 10.27
CA LYS A 90 -27.48 -8.06 10.07
C LYS A 90 -26.18 -8.85 10.04
N GLN A 91 -25.05 -8.20 10.32
CA GLN A 91 -23.75 -8.85 10.33
C GLN A 91 -23.20 -8.89 11.75
N ASP A 92 -23.49 -9.99 12.46
CA ASP A 92 -22.76 -10.43 13.65
C ASP A 92 -21.32 -10.88 13.27
N PHE A 93 -20.62 -10.06 12.48
CA PHE A 93 -19.22 -10.28 12.18
C PHE A 93 -18.42 -9.63 13.30
N ILE A 94 -18.02 -10.49 14.24
CA ILE A 94 -17.04 -10.20 15.28
C ILE A 94 -15.76 -9.72 14.58
N ILE A 95 -15.44 -8.44 14.76
CA ILE A 95 -14.06 -7.94 14.73
C ILE A 95 -13.36 -8.31 16.03
#